data_AF-A0A5K0V5R0-F1
#
_entry.id   AF-A0A5K0V5R0-F1
#
_cell.length_a   1.000
_cell.length_b   1.000
_cell.length_c   1.000
_cell.angle_alpha   90.00
_cell.angle_beta   90.00
_cell.angle_gamma   90.00
#
_symmetry.space_group_name_H-M   'P 1'
#
loop_
_entity.id
_entity.type
_entity.pdbx_description
1 polymer ?
#
loop_
_entity_poly.entity_id
_entity_poly.type
_entity_poly.pdbx_seq_one_letter_code
_entity_poly.pdbx_strand_id
1 'polypeptide(L)'
;VPGTIDAEGVRISGKDCVSAECFENMPSLRYLYAADVNFQGVFLCFPTDLKWLLLSCCHFDSPPSDFNLEKVVILDLYKTNMAQILINQLPLRVK
;
A
#
# COMPACT_ATOMS: atom_id res chain seq x y z
N VAL A 1 15.25 -14.10 14.35
CA VAL A 1 13.92 -13.85 14.98
C VAL A 1 12.90 -14.54 14.08
N PRO A 2 12.06 -15.45 14.59
CA PRO A 2 11.07 -16.13 13.75
C PRO A 2 9.99 -15.14 13.29
N GLY A 3 9.67 -15.16 11.99
CA GLY A 3 8.27 -15.23 11.58
C GLY A 3 7.50 -13.94 11.27
N THR A 4 8.05 -12.99 10.51
CA THR A 4 7.18 -12.13 9.66
C THR A 4 6.90 -12.73 8.28
N ILE A 5 7.65 -13.76 7.87
CA ILE A 5 7.48 -14.44 6.57
C ILE A 5 6.08 -15.07 6.40
N ASP A 6 5.46 -15.50 7.51
CA ASP A 6 4.15 -16.16 7.53
C ASP A 6 3.04 -15.23 8.03
N ALA A 7 3.34 -13.97 8.33
CA ALA A 7 2.33 -13.04 8.80
C ALA A 7 1.41 -12.64 7.63
N GLU A 8 0.15 -13.09 7.70
CA GLU A 8 -0.86 -12.68 6.73
C GLU A 8 -1.33 -11.24 6.94
N GLY A 9 -1.14 -10.68 8.15
CA GLY A 9 -1.63 -9.36 8.51
C GLY A 9 -0.59 -8.50 9.21
N VAL A 10 -0.49 -7.24 8.79
CA VAL A 10 0.39 -6.23 9.38
C VAL A 10 -0.39 -4.97 9.69
N ARG A 11 -0.17 -4.44 10.89
CA ARG A 11 -0.60 -3.10 11.31
C ARG A 11 0.64 -2.27 11.61
N ILE A 12 0.79 -1.17 10.88
CA ILE A 12 1.83 -0.16 11.13
C ILE A 12 1.16 1.18 11.44
N SER A 13 1.74 1.92 12.39
CA SER A 13 1.25 3.25 12.74
C SER A 13 2.37 4.11 13.28
N GLY A 14 2.39 5.38 12.90
CA GLY A 14 3.39 6.34 13.35
C GLY A 14 3.93 7.18 12.21
N LYS A 15 4.57 8.30 12.55
CA LYS A 15 5.08 9.29 11.59
C LYS A 15 6.40 8.90 10.91
N ASP A 16 6.78 7.65 11.03
CA ASP A 16 8.03 7.14 10.48
C ASP A 16 7.89 6.96 8.96
N CYS A 17 9.03 7.09 8.27
CA CYS A 17 9.12 6.73 6.86
C CYS A 17 9.24 5.21 6.74
N VAL A 18 8.33 4.60 5.97
CA VAL A 18 8.33 3.16 5.68
C VAL A 18 8.68 2.96 4.22
N SER A 19 9.71 2.15 3.98
CA SER A 19 10.11 1.73 2.62
C SER A 19 9.16 0.63 2.12
N ALA A 20 8.69 0.79 0.88
CA ALA A 20 7.83 -0.20 0.22
C ALA A 20 8.54 -1.54 0.03
N GLU A 21 9.86 -1.53 -0.12
CA GLU A 21 10.71 -2.71 -0.26
C GLU A 21 10.72 -3.59 1.00
N CYS A 22 10.34 -3.05 2.17
CA CYS A 22 10.19 -3.86 3.38
C CYS A 22 9.14 -4.98 3.23
N PHE A 23 8.16 -4.81 2.34
CA PHE A 23 7.10 -5.81 2.12
C PHE A 23 7.50 -6.93 1.15
N GLU A 24 8.62 -6.80 0.42
CA GLU A 24 9.09 -7.83 -0.52
C GLU A 24 9.38 -9.16 0.19
N ASN A 25 9.85 -9.08 1.43
CA ASN A 25 10.16 -10.23 2.27
C ASN A 25 8.95 -10.78 3.04
N MET A 26 7.72 -10.36 2.70
CA MET A 26 6.48 -10.77 3.34
C MET A 26 5.51 -11.44 2.34
N PRO A 27 5.88 -12.59 1.75
CA PRO A 27 5.11 -13.23 0.67
C PRO A 27 3.72 -13.68 1.08
N SER A 28 3.49 -13.91 2.37
CA SER A 28 2.20 -14.32 2.94
C SER A 28 1.29 -13.14 3.27
N LEU A 29 1.75 -11.88 3.14
CA LEU A 29 0.96 -10.71 3.52
C LEU A 29 -0.30 -10.59 2.64
N ARG A 30 -1.47 -10.53 3.27
CA ARG A 30 -2.79 -10.38 2.66
C ARG A 30 -3.55 -9.18 3.21
N TYR A 31 -3.20 -8.70 4.40
CA TYR A 31 -3.89 -7.62 5.11
C TYR A 31 -2.89 -6.55 5.56
N LEU A 32 -3.02 -5.33 5.03
CA LEU A 32 -2.22 -4.19 5.47
C LEU A 32 -3.12 -3.08 6.00
N TYR A 33 -2.90 -2.69 7.24
CA TYR A 33 -3.42 -1.47 7.84
C TYR A 33 -2.27 -0.53 8.18
N ALA A 34 -2.29 0.69 7.64
CA ALA A 34 -1.33 1.73 7.94
C ALA A 34 -2.02 3.02 8.40
N ALA A 35 -1.46 3.67 9.43
CA ALA A 35 -1.97 4.95 9.93
C ALA A 35 -0.84 5.95 10.19
N ASP A 36 -0.99 7.17 9.66
CA ASP A 36 -0.05 8.30 9.83
C ASP A 36 1.38 8.05 9.29
N VAL A 37 1.55 7.06 8.40
CA VAL A 37 2.84 6.65 7.82
C VAL A 37 3.17 7.41 6.54
N ASN A 38 4.44 7.77 6.35
CA ASN A 38 4.95 8.21 5.04
C ASN A 38 5.60 7.04 4.29
N PHE A 39 5.04 6.66 3.14
CA PHE A 39 5.60 5.62 2.30
C PHE A 39 6.55 6.19 1.24
N GLN A 40 7.68 5.53 1.09
CA GLN A 40 8.72 5.86 0.12
C GLN A 40 9.25 4.60 -0.59
N GLY A 41 9.95 4.78 -1.70
CA GLY A 41 10.60 3.70 -2.43
C GLY A 41 9.81 3.16 -3.62
N VAL A 42 10.12 1.93 -4.02
CA VAL A 42 9.57 1.26 -5.21
C VAL A 42 8.37 0.40 -4.82
N PHE A 43 7.20 0.78 -5.31
CA PHE A 43 5.95 0.10 -4.99
C PHE A 43 5.69 -1.18 -5.78
N LEU A 44 6.54 -1.53 -6.75
CA LEU A 44 6.52 -2.84 -7.39
C LEU A 44 6.78 -3.98 -6.39
N CYS A 45 7.48 -3.68 -5.29
CA CYS A 45 7.77 -4.62 -4.21
C CYS A 45 6.57 -4.88 -3.27
N PHE A 46 5.41 -4.25 -3.49
CA PHE A 46 4.22 -4.54 -2.69
C PHE A 46 3.70 -5.97 -2.95
N PRO A 47 3.15 -6.64 -1.92
CA PRO A 47 2.65 -8.00 -2.06
C PRO A 47 1.52 -8.06 -3.09
N THR A 48 1.68 -8.88 -4.12
CA THR A 48 0.71 -9.03 -5.22
C THR A 48 -0.58 -9.74 -4.81
N ASP A 49 -0.56 -10.46 -3.68
CA ASP A 49 -1.70 -11.18 -3.13
C ASP A 49 -2.47 -10.40 -2.06
N LEU A 50 -2.20 -9.10 -1.92
CA LEU A 50 -2.88 -8.28 -0.93
C LEU A 50 -4.39 -8.26 -1.18
N LYS A 51 -5.17 -8.59 -0.14
CA LYS A 51 -6.64 -8.61 -0.19
C LYS A 51 -7.22 -7.34 0.40
N TRP A 52 -6.69 -6.89 1.54
CA TRP A 52 -7.17 -5.68 2.22
C TRP A 52 -6.06 -4.66 2.35
N LEU A 53 -6.35 -3.44 1.89
CA LEU A 53 -5.48 -2.28 2.01
C LEU A 53 -6.24 -1.14 2.67
N LEU A 54 -5.88 -0.82 3.90
CA LEU A 54 -6.48 0.25 4.68
C LEU A 54 -5.40 1.27 5.03
N LEU A 55 -5.53 2.48 4.50
CA LEU A 55 -4.56 3.56 4.64
C LEU A 55 -5.26 4.79 5.22
N SER A 56 -4.84 5.19 6.41
CA SER A 56 -5.39 6.35 7.13
C SER A 56 -4.33 7.42 7.32
N CYS A 57 -4.56 8.62 6.77
CA CYS A 57 -3.64 9.76 6.89
C CYS A 57 -2.22 9.45 6.37
N CYS A 58 -2.07 8.48 5.47
CA CYS A 58 -0.78 8.09 4.89
C CYS A 58 -0.38 9.04 3.75
N HIS A 59 0.92 9.27 3.63
CA HIS A 59 1.52 10.03 2.54
C HIS A 59 2.38 9.13 1.65
N PHE A 60 2.47 9.47 0.37
CA PHE A 60 3.25 8.76 -0.64
C PHE A 60 4.09 9.78 -1.41
N ASP A 61 5.41 9.62 -1.44
CA ASP A 61 6.32 10.59 -2.07
C ASP A 61 6.30 10.54 -3.60
N SER A 62 5.88 9.40 -4.17
CA SER A 62 5.73 9.22 -5.61
C SER A 62 4.38 8.57 -5.93
N PRO A 63 3.83 8.83 -7.13
CA PRO A 63 2.67 8.12 -7.61
C PRO A 63 2.95 6.62 -7.65
N PRO A 64 2.14 5.76 -6.99
CA PRO A 64 2.31 4.34 -7.20
C PRO A 64 1.67 3.95 -8.54
N SER A 65 2.35 4.24 -9.65
CA SER A 65 1.96 3.73 -10.97
C SER A 65 1.92 2.20 -10.98
N ASP A 66 2.68 1.58 -10.07
CA ASP A 66 2.96 0.14 -10.07
C ASP A 66 2.26 -0.60 -8.91
N PHE A 67 1.27 0.03 -8.26
CA PHE A 67 0.50 -0.66 -7.22
C PHE A 67 -0.33 -1.78 -7.86
N ASN A 68 0.05 -3.02 -7.58
CA ASN A 68 -0.78 -4.15 -7.95
C ASN A 68 -1.97 -4.26 -7.00
N LEU A 69 -3.11 -3.69 -7.43
CA LEU A 69 -4.38 -3.76 -6.71
C LEU A 69 -5.31 -4.88 -7.23
N GLU A 70 -4.84 -5.74 -8.13
CA GLU A 70 -5.68 -6.72 -8.85
C GLU A 70 -6.48 -7.63 -7.90
N LYS A 71 -5.86 -8.04 -6.78
CA LYS A 71 -6.47 -8.95 -5.79
C LYS A 71 -7.07 -8.22 -4.58
N VAL A 72 -6.98 -6.90 -4.53
CA VAL A 72 -7.51 -6.09 -3.43
C VAL A 72 -9.03 -6.02 -3.52
N VAL A 73 -9.70 -6.56 -2.52
CA VAL A 73 -11.18 -6.58 -2.40
C VAL A 73 -11.71 -5.51 -1.45
N ILE A 74 -10.85 -5.02 -0.54
CA ILE A 74 -11.16 -3.90 0.35
C ILE A 74 -10.06 -2.86 0.21
N LEU A 75 -10.44 -1.66 -0.22
CA LEU A 75 -9.56 -0.51 -0.37
C LEU A 75 -10.15 0.68 0.40
N ASP A 76 -9.44 1.13 1.44
CA ASP A 76 -9.75 2.35 2.18
C ASP A 76 -8.55 3.32 2.10
N LEU A 77 -8.82 4.54 1.63
CA LEU A 77 -7.82 5.58 1.36
C LEU A 77 -8.09 6.87 2.15
N TYR A 78 -8.57 6.74 3.39
CA TYR A 78 -8.91 7.88 4.23
C TYR A 78 -7.77 8.91 4.39
N LYS A 79 -8.02 10.14 3.94
CA LYS A 79 -7.08 11.28 4.02
C LYS A 79 -5.66 10.97 3.50
N THR A 80 -5.56 10.18 2.44
CA THR A 80 -4.29 9.94 1.74
C THR A 80 -4.14 10.85 0.52
N ASN A 81 -2.91 11.08 0.07
CA ASN A 81 -2.65 11.70 -1.24
C ASN A 81 -2.78 10.69 -2.41
N MET A 82 -3.03 9.40 -2.14
CA MET A 82 -3.11 8.33 -3.13
C MET A 82 -4.36 8.42 -4.03
N ALA A 83 -5.51 8.88 -3.51
CA ALA A 83 -6.74 8.96 -4.30
C ALA A 83 -6.59 9.88 -5.52
N GLN A 84 -5.94 11.04 -5.36
CA GLN A 84 -5.67 11.95 -6.47
C GLN A 84 -4.72 11.32 -7.50
N ILE A 85 -3.71 10.58 -7.03
CA ILE A 85 -2.78 9.89 -7.90
C ILE A 85 -3.49 8.82 -8.76
N LEU A 86 -4.29 7.95 -8.14
CA LEU A 86 -4.98 6.88 -8.85
C LEU A 86 -5.97 7.43 -9.89
N ILE A 87 -6.68 8.51 -9.56
CA ILE A 87 -7.58 9.19 -10.51
C ILE A 87 -6.82 9.71 -11.74
N ASN A 88 -5.63 10.28 -11.55
CA ASN A 88 -4.81 10.78 -12.66
C ASN A 88 -4.24 9.66 -13.54
N GLN A 89 -4.21 8.42 -13.07
CA GLN A 89 -3.77 7.23 -13.82
C GLN A 89 -4.92 6.54 -14.57
N LEU A 90 -6.17 6.85 -14.26
CA LEU A 90 -7.30 6.33 -15.04
C LEU A 90 -7.31 7.04 -16.40
N PRO A 91 -7.37 6.30 -17.53
CA PRO A 91 -7.53 6.94 -18.82
C PRO A 91 -8.81 7.77 -18.77
N LEU A 92 -8.69 9.07 -19.02
CA LEU A 92 -9.83 9.97 -19.17
C LEU A 92 -10.76 9.33 -20.19
N ARG A 93 -11.83 8.68 -19.73
CA ARG A 93 -12.93 8.27 -20.59
C ARG A 93 -13.67 9.55 -20.96
N VAL A 94 -13.13 10.28 -21.93
CA VAL A 94 -13.86 11.34 -22.63
C VAL A 94 -15.04 10.62 -23.27
N LYS A 95 -16.24 10.91 -22.78
CA LYS A 95 -17.50 10.47 -23.38
C LYS A 95 -17.72 11.15 -24.72
#